data_AF-X1A9H4-F1
#
_entry.id   AF-X1A9H4-F1
#
_cell.length_a   1.000
_cell.length_b   1.000
_cell.length_c   1.000
_cell.angle_alpha   90.00
_cell.angle_beta   90.00
_cell.angle_gamma   90.00
#
_symmetry.space_group_name_H-M   'P 1'
#
loop_
_entity.id
_entity.type
_entity.pdbx_description
1 polymer ?
#
loop_
_entity_poly.entity_id
_entity_poly.type
_entity_poly.pdbx_seq_one_letter_code
_entity_poly.pdbx_strand_id
1 'polypeptide(L)' 'GRHQFMQKGNITIRIPNPHKSDIGKELLARILKQADISRIEWEKL' A
#
# COMPACT_ATOMS: atom_id res chain seq x y z
N GLY A 1 8.73 11.53 11.85
CA GLY A 1 7.56 10.67 11.60
C GLY A 1 8.02 9.23 11.51
N ARG A 2 7.48 8.35 12.35
CA ARG A 2 7.72 6.89 12.22
C ARG A 2 6.63 6.36 11.29
N HIS A 3 7.00 5.80 10.15
CA HIS A 3 6.05 5.12 9.27
C HIS A 3 5.95 3.66 9.69
N GLN A 4 4.75 3.09 9.59
CA GLN A 4 4.54 1.68 9.89
C GLN A 4 4.95 0.81 8.70
N PHE A 5 5.22 -0.45 8.96
CA PHE A 5 5.50 -1.45 7.93
C PHE A 5 4.53 -2.62 8.08
N MET A 6 4.10 -3.17 6.95
CA MET A 6 3.36 -4.42 6.86
C MET A 6 4.23 -5.45 6.15
N GLN A 7 4.24 -6.70 6.63
CA GLN A 7 5.03 -7.78 6.04
C GLN A 7 4.14 -8.99 5.74
N LYS A 8 4.31 -9.58 4.55
CA LYS A 8 3.67 -10.84 4.14
C LYS A 8 4.70 -11.70 3.41
N GLY A 9 5.25 -12.70 4.09
CA GLY A 9 6.37 -13.49 3.56
C GLY A 9 7.57 -12.59 3.23
N ASN A 10 7.99 -12.60 1.96
CA ASN A 10 9.10 -11.78 1.47
C ASN A 10 8.69 -10.36 1.06
N ILE A 11 7.40 -10.03 1.10
CA ILE A 11 6.87 -8.71 0.72
C ILE A 11 6.85 -7.82 1.95
N THR A 12 7.42 -6.60 1.82
CA THR A 12 7.37 -5.56 2.86
C THR A 12 6.84 -4.27 2.25
N ILE A 13 5.77 -3.71 2.85
CA ILE A 13 5.12 -2.48 2.41
C ILE A 13 5.28 -1.41 3.47
N ARG A 14 5.63 -0.19 3.05
CA ARG A 14 5.67 0.98 3.93
C ARG A 14 4.30 1.65 3.97
N ILE A 15 3.67 1.67 5.14
CA ILE A 15 2.39 2.33 5.36
C ILE A 15 2.66 3.72 5.93
N PRO A 16 2.23 4.81 5.25
CA PRO A 16 2.35 6.14 5.82
C PRO A 16 1.59 6.20 7.14
N ASN A 17 2.07 7.06 8.03
CA ASN A 17 1.48 7.29 9.36
C ASN A 17 -0.04 7.47 9.22
N PRO A 18 -0.89 6.96 10.14
CA PRO A 18 -2.33 6.94 9.99
C PRO A 18 -2.90 8.36 10.04
N HIS A 19 -2.86 9.05 8.91
CA HIS A 19 -3.68 10.20 8.63
C HIS A 19 -5.08 9.64 8.33
N LYS A 20 -6.09 10.07 9.08
CA LYS A 20 -7.46 9.55 9.05
C LYS A 20 -8.22 10.01 7.79
N SER A 21 -7.60 9.91 6.62
CA SER A 21 -8.13 10.36 5.34
C SER A 21 -7.83 9.35 4.24
N ASP A 22 -8.58 9.44 3.15
CA ASP A 22 -8.29 8.66 1.96
C ASP A 22 -6.87 8.93 1.44
N ILE A 23 -6.27 7.89 0.84
CA ILE A 23 -4.97 8.01 0.20
C ILE A 23 -5.12 8.44 -1.25
N GLY A 24 -4.19 9.28 -1.72
CA GLY A 24 -4.14 9.66 -3.12
C GLY A 24 -3.77 8.49 -4.05
N LYS A 25 -4.15 8.62 -5.33
CA LYS A 25 -3.89 7.61 -6.38
C LYS A 25 -2.43 7.18 -6.50
N GLU A 26 -1.48 8.10 -6.28
CA GLU A 26 -0.04 7.80 -6.39
C GLU A 26 0.47 6.91 -5.27
N LEU A 27 -0.02 7.14 -4.04
CA LEU A 27 0.34 6.33 -2.89
C LEU A 27 -0.23 4.92 -3.04
N LEU A 28 -1.48 4.81 -3.49
CA LEU A 28 -2.10 3.53 -3.79
C LEU A 28 -1.33 2.76 -4.87
N ALA A 29 -0.94 3.41 -5.97
CA ALA A 29 -0.13 2.79 -7.01
C ALA A 29 1.22 2.27 -6.50
N ARG A 30 1.88 3.01 -5.59
CA ARG A 30 3.14 2.58 -4.96
C ARG A 30 2.94 1.34 -4.07
N ILE A 31 1.88 1.31 -3.28
CA ILE A 31 1.55 0.17 -2.41
C ILE A 31 1.26 -1.07 -3.25
N LEU A 32 0.41 -0.95 -4.28
CA LEU A 32 0.08 -2.07 -5.17
C LEU A 32 1.32 -2.63 -5.88
N LYS A 33 2.21 -1.77 -6.35
CA LYS A 33 3.50 -2.18 -6.93
C LYS A 33 4.39 -2.92 -5.94
N GLN A 34 4.46 -2.47 -4.69
CA GLN A 34 5.23 -3.16 -3.65
C GLN A 34 4.62 -4.50 -3.26
N ALA A 35 3.29 -4.62 -3.35
CA ALA A 35 2.55 -5.84 -3.08
C ALA A 35 2.58 -6.86 -4.24
N ASP A 36 3.12 -6.48 -5.40
CA ASP A 36 3.01 -7.23 -6.66
C ASP A 36 1.55 -7.53 -7.06
N ILE A 37 0.64 -6.57 -6.79
CA ILE A 37 -0.78 -6.67 -7.09
C ILE A 37 -1.12 -5.70 -8.23
N SER A 38 -1.84 -6.19 -9.24
CA SER A 38 -2.32 -5.34 -10.33
C SER A 38 -3.48 -4.46 -9.88
N ARG A 39 -3.64 -3.28 -10.51
CA ARG A 39 -4.78 -2.39 -10.23
C ARG A 39 -6.13 -3.07 -10.49
N ILE A 40 -6.21 -3.88 -11.54
CA ILE A 40 -7.42 -4.60 -11.94
C ILE A 40 -7.79 -5.65 -10.89
N GLU A 41 -6.81 -6.39 -10.39
CA GLU A 41 -7.03 -7.37 -9.31
C GLU A 41 -7.53 -6.67 -8.04
N TRP A 42 -6.92 -5.54 -7.67
CA TRP A 42 -7.35 -4.74 -6.53
C TRP A 42 -8.78 -4.22 -6.64
N GLU A 43 -9.20 -3.76 -7.82
CA GLU A 43 -10.56 -3.23 -8.05
C GLU A 43 -11.64 -4.31 -8.16
N LYS A 44 -11.26 -5.59 -8.24
CA LYS A 44 -12.18 -6.72 -8.25
C LYS A 44 -12.47 -7.31 -6.87
N LEU A 45 -11.75 -6.87 -5.84
CA LEU A 45 -11.98 -7.24 -4.43
C LEU A 45 -13.18 -6.47 -3.86
#